data_AF-W1PPA2-F1
#
_entry.id   AF-W1PPA2-F1
#
_cell.length_a   1.000
_cell.length_b   1.000
_cell.length_c   1.000
_cell.angle_alpha   90.00
_cell.angle_beta   90.00
_cell.angle_gamma   90.00
#
_symmetry.space_group_name_H-M   'P 1'
#
loop_
_entity.id
_entity.type
_entity.pdbx_description
1 polymer ?
#
loop_
_entity_poly.entity_id
_entity_poly.type
_entity_poly.pdbx_seq_one_letter_code
_entity_poly.pdbx_strand_id
1 'polypeptide(L)'
;MGENFKGFTKRSANTEGLLMLFWKVVRKATIGGFQKIMFDIQCVDPEAYDWIKNIPPKFWADAYFPRSRYSHLTSNMAESFNAWILSAREKPIITMYEEIRVQLKARFEEKRELGNTWSGMLVPKAQELLDMRKMKARFFHNFIRHGHAV
;
A
#
# COMPACT_ATOMS: atom_id res chain seq x y z
N MET A 1 10.95 4.93 -1.73
CA MET A 1 11.19 3.88 -2.77
C MET A 1 10.22 4.04 -3.94
N GLY A 2 8.90 3.88 -3.76
CA GLY A 2 7.94 4.05 -4.86
C GLY A 2 7.95 5.45 -5.51
N GLU A 3 8.06 6.52 -4.71
CA GLU A 3 8.25 7.90 -5.18
C GLU A 3 9.54 8.06 -6.02
N ASN A 4 10.67 7.54 -5.52
CA ASN A 4 11.96 7.60 -6.20
C ASN A 4 11.95 6.81 -7.52
N PHE A 5 11.32 5.63 -7.52
CA PHE A 5 11.16 4.83 -8.73
C PHE A 5 10.26 5.53 -9.74
N LYS A 6 9.18 6.20 -9.30
CA LYS A 6 8.35 7.04 -10.16
C LYS A 6 9.14 8.19 -10.79
N GLY A 7 10.08 8.79 -10.05
CA GLY A 7 11.01 9.78 -10.57
C GLY A 7 11.98 9.21 -11.62
N PHE A 8 12.45 7.97 -11.42
CA PHE A 8 13.28 7.26 -12.40
C PHE A 8 12.50 6.96 -13.68
N THR A 9 11.29 6.40 -13.57
CA THR A 9 10.50 5.96 -14.72
C THR A 9 10.04 7.10 -15.64
N LYS A 10 10.02 8.36 -15.17
CA LYS A 10 9.70 9.54 -15.99
C LYS A 10 10.66 9.76 -17.18
N ARG A 11 11.85 9.14 -17.15
CA ARG A 11 12.83 9.19 -18.23
C ARG A 11 12.65 8.08 -19.27
N SER A 12 11.84 7.07 -18.95
CA SER A 12 11.60 5.89 -19.79
C SER A 12 10.31 6.06 -20.59
N ALA A 13 10.34 5.70 -21.88
CA ALA A 13 9.19 5.77 -22.78
C ALA A 13 8.00 4.90 -22.33
N ASN A 14 8.24 3.87 -21.52
CA ASN A 14 7.25 2.92 -21.02
C ASN A 14 6.93 3.11 -19.52
N THR A 15 6.88 4.36 -19.05
CA THR A 15 6.70 4.72 -17.62
C THR A 15 5.57 3.95 -16.93
N GLU A 16 4.39 3.88 -17.56
CA GLU A 16 3.19 3.30 -16.94
C GLU A 16 3.25 1.78 -16.80
N GLY A 17 3.77 1.08 -17.82
CA GLY A 17 4.00 -0.36 -17.77
C GLY A 17 5.04 -0.75 -16.71
N LEU A 18 6.12 0.02 -16.61
CA LEU A 18 7.15 -0.15 -15.59
C LEU A 18 6.62 0.07 -14.17
N LEU A 19 5.82 1.11 -13.96
CA LEU A 19 5.19 1.36 -12.66
C LEU A 19 4.23 0.23 -12.28
N MET A 20 3.45 -0.28 -13.23
CA MET A 20 2.58 -1.43 -12.99
C MET A 20 3.38 -2.68 -12.58
N LEU A 21 4.44 -3.02 -13.30
CA LEU A 21 5.31 -4.16 -12.97
C LEU A 21 5.99 -3.96 -11.61
N PHE A 22 6.48 -2.76 -11.32
CA PHE A 22 7.08 -2.42 -10.04
C PHE A 22 6.10 -2.64 -8.87
N TRP A 23 4.89 -2.07 -8.96
CA TRP A 23 3.90 -2.27 -7.91
C TRP A 23 3.40 -3.71 -7.81
N LYS A 24 3.47 -4.47 -8.91
CA LYS A 24 3.15 -5.89 -8.93
C LYS A 24 4.22 -6.71 -8.20
N VAL A 25 5.51 -6.42 -8.41
CA VAL A 25 6.63 -7.13 -7.74
C VAL A 25 6.70 -6.79 -6.25
N VAL A 26 6.50 -5.53 -5.88
CA VAL A 26 6.47 -5.04 -4.49
C VAL A 26 5.47 -5.85 -3.64
N ARG A 27 4.29 -6.15 -4.19
CA ARG A 27 3.18 -6.83 -3.52
C ARG A 27 3.24 -8.36 -3.56
N LYS A 28 4.25 -8.96 -4.21
CA LYS A 28 4.32 -10.43 -4.27
C LYS A 28 4.66 -10.98 -2.90
N ALA A 29 3.86 -11.94 -2.45
CA ALA A 29 4.04 -12.64 -1.18
C ALA A 29 5.08 -13.78 -1.26
N THR A 30 5.35 -14.31 -2.46
CA THR A 30 6.27 -15.44 -2.65
C THR A 30 7.54 -15.01 -3.36
N ILE A 31 8.68 -15.58 -2.96
CA ILE A 31 9.99 -15.33 -3.58
C ILE A 31 9.97 -15.71 -5.07
N GLY A 32 9.40 -16.86 -5.42
CA GLY A 32 9.29 -17.28 -6.83
C GLY A 32 8.43 -16.32 -7.68
N GLY A 33 7.33 -15.81 -7.11
CA GLY A 33 6.50 -14.81 -7.77
C GLY A 33 7.20 -13.46 -7.94
N PHE A 34 8.02 -13.08 -6.95
CA PHE A 34 8.86 -11.90 -7.01
C PHE A 34 9.91 -12.01 -8.12
N GLN A 35 10.67 -13.11 -8.16
CA GLN A 35 11.74 -13.33 -9.14
C GLN A 35 11.20 -13.31 -10.57
N LYS A 36 10.03 -13.91 -10.81
CA LYS A 36 9.37 -13.88 -12.12
C LYS A 36 9.11 -12.45 -12.60
N ILE A 37 8.60 -11.58 -11.74
CA ILE A 37 8.32 -10.19 -12.15
C ILE A 37 9.60 -9.37 -12.25
N MET A 38 10.62 -9.65 -11.42
CA MET A 38 11.93 -9.02 -11.59
C MET A 38 12.53 -9.35 -12.97
N PHE A 39 12.36 -10.57 -13.46
CA PHE A 39 12.74 -10.95 -14.81
C PHE A 39 11.91 -10.21 -15.88
N ASP A 40 10.59 -10.10 -15.69
CA ASP A 40 9.73 -9.30 -16.59
C ASP A 40 10.20 -7.84 -16.67
N ILE A 41 10.58 -7.23 -15.54
CA ILE A 41 11.14 -5.86 -15.50
C ILE A 41 12.44 -5.79 -16.27
N GLN A 42 13.34 -6.77 -16.11
CA GLN A 42 14.62 -6.82 -16.84
C GLN A 42 14.42 -6.91 -18.36
N CYS A 43 13.42 -7.66 -18.83
CA CYS A 43 13.11 -7.75 -20.25
C CYS A 43 12.53 -6.45 -20.82
N VAL A 44 11.77 -5.70 -20.02
CA VAL A 44 11.16 -4.43 -20.45
C VAL A 44 12.16 -3.28 -20.41
N ASP A 45 12.96 -3.20 -19.34
CA ASP A 45 13.92 -2.11 -19.10
C ASP A 45 15.06 -2.60 -18.17
N PRO A 46 16.22 -2.98 -18.75
CA PRO A 46 17.38 -3.42 -17.99
C PRO A 46 17.91 -2.37 -17.01
N GLU A 47 17.80 -1.07 -17.34
CA GLU A 47 18.27 0.02 -16.48
C GLU A 47 17.38 0.11 -15.23
N ALA A 48 16.06 -0.05 -15.40
CA ALA A 48 15.12 -0.12 -14.28
C ALA A 48 15.42 -1.31 -13.36
N TYR A 49 15.75 -2.47 -13.94
CA TYR A 49 16.14 -3.65 -13.17
C TYR A 49 17.39 -3.40 -12.32
N ASP A 50 18.45 -2.84 -12.91
CA ASP A 50 19.69 -2.54 -12.20
C ASP A 50 19.46 -1.51 -11.09
N TRP A 51 18.65 -0.49 -11.35
CA TRP A 51 18.26 0.48 -10.34
C TRP A 51 17.56 -0.18 -9.15
N ILE A 52 16.59 -1.06 -9.40
CA ILE A 52 15.83 -1.76 -8.34
C ILE A 52 16.74 -2.71 -7.57
N LYS A 53 17.63 -3.43 -8.26
CA LYS A 53 18.55 -4.43 -7.69
C LYS A 53 19.51 -3.81 -6.66
N ASN A 54 19.87 -2.54 -6.82
CA ASN A 54 20.76 -1.84 -5.90
C ASN A 54 20.16 -1.63 -4.50
N ILE A 55 18.84 -1.81 -4.33
CA ILE A 55 18.16 -1.58 -3.06
C ILE A 55 17.73 -2.93 -2.47
N PRO A 56 18.20 -3.30 -1.25
CA PRO A 56 17.89 -4.61 -0.68
C PRO A 56 16.37 -4.89 -0.60
N PRO A 57 15.88 -6.01 -1.17
CA PRO A 57 14.44 -6.32 -1.25
C PRO A 57 13.71 -6.31 0.10
N LYS A 58 14.40 -6.64 1.20
CA LYS A 58 13.85 -6.61 2.57
C LYS A 58 13.22 -5.27 2.96
N PHE A 59 13.63 -4.17 2.32
CA PHE A 59 13.14 -2.82 2.64
C PHE A 59 11.86 -2.46 1.91
N TRP A 60 11.54 -3.10 0.79
CA TRP A 60 10.45 -2.65 -0.09
C TRP A 60 9.58 -3.77 -0.67
N ALA A 61 10.02 -5.01 -0.68
CA ALA A 61 9.27 -6.15 -1.22
C ALA A 61 8.63 -6.98 -0.10
N ASP A 62 7.34 -7.29 -0.24
CA ASP A 62 6.60 -8.10 0.73
C ASP A 62 7.18 -9.52 0.86
N ALA A 63 7.60 -10.14 -0.24
CA ALA A 63 8.19 -11.50 -0.26
C ALA A 63 9.44 -11.66 0.64
N TYR A 64 10.15 -10.58 0.94
CA TYR A 64 11.37 -10.60 1.76
C TYR A 64 11.18 -9.91 3.11
N PHE A 65 9.96 -9.44 3.42
CA PHE A 65 9.69 -8.85 4.71
C PHE A 65 9.33 -9.96 5.71
N PRO A 66 9.96 -10.00 6.91
CA PRO A 66 9.78 -11.09 7.86
C PRO A 66 8.37 -11.14 8.49
N ARG A 67 7.52 -10.13 8.25
CA ARG A 67 6.16 -10.03 8.80
C ARG A 67 5.18 -9.56 7.72
N SER A 68 3.93 -9.29 8.11
CA SER A 68 2.96 -8.66 7.21
C SER A 68 3.12 -7.13 7.24
N ARG A 69 3.23 -6.50 6.07
CA ARG A 69 3.16 -5.04 5.93
C ARG A 69 1.74 -4.49 5.84
N TYR A 70 0.72 -5.35 5.88
CA TYR A 70 -0.70 -4.97 5.71
C TYR A 70 -0.94 -4.08 4.48
N SER A 71 -0.17 -4.28 3.41
CA SER A 71 -0.19 -3.44 2.19
C SER A 71 0.25 -1.99 2.38
N HIS A 72 0.84 -1.62 3.52
CA HIS A 72 1.53 -0.35 3.71
C HIS A 72 2.93 -0.41 3.10
N LEU A 73 2.99 -0.09 1.81
CA LEU A 73 4.19 -0.20 0.98
C LEU A 73 4.83 1.16 0.70
N THR A 74 4.22 2.23 1.21
CA THR A 74 4.63 3.61 0.99
C THR A 74 4.92 4.31 2.31
N SER A 75 5.77 5.34 2.26
CA SER A 75 6.04 6.24 3.38
C SER A 75 4.87 7.18 3.70
N ASN A 76 3.75 7.11 2.96
CA ASN A 76 2.60 8.00 3.09
C ASN A 76 2.10 8.15 4.52
N MET A 77 2.10 7.07 5.32
CA MET A 77 1.67 7.14 6.72
C MET A 77 2.61 8.01 7.55
N ALA A 78 3.91 7.84 7.38
CA ALA A 78 4.92 8.65 8.06
C ALA A 78 4.91 10.10 7.56
N GLU A 79 4.80 10.31 6.24
CA GLU A 79 4.71 11.64 5.63
C GLU A 79 3.46 12.39 6.11
N SER A 80 2.30 11.74 6.10
CA SER A 80 1.04 12.32 6.58
C SER A 80 1.12 12.67 8.06
N PHE A 81 1.73 11.80 8.87
CA PHE A 81 1.94 12.06 10.28
C PHE A 81 2.89 13.24 10.50
N ASN A 82 4.02 13.28 9.78
CA ASN A 82 5.01 14.35 9.88
C ASN A 82 4.43 15.70 9.46
N ALA A 83 3.63 15.75 8.39
CA ALA A 83 2.92 16.94 7.97
C ALA A 83 1.88 17.38 9.00
N TRP A 84 1.18 16.43 9.61
CA TRP A 84 0.15 16.71 10.62
C TRP A 84 0.72 17.32 11.90
N ILE A 85 1.89 16.86 12.38
CA ILE A 85 2.53 17.40 13.59
C ILE A 85 3.46 18.59 13.32
N LEU A 86 3.61 19.02 12.06
CA LEU A 86 4.64 19.97 11.65
C LEU A 86 4.58 21.28 12.45
N SER A 87 3.38 21.86 12.60
CA SER A 87 3.15 23.10 13.33
C SER A 87 3.41 23.00 14.84
N ALA A 88 3.25 21.81 15.42
CA ALA A 88 3.50 21.57 16.84
C ALA A 88 4.99 21.34 17.12
N ARG A 89 5.73 20.73 16.18
CA ARG A 89 7.15 20.37 16.35
C ARG A 89 8.09 21.58 16.50
N GLU A 90 7.69 22.74 16.03
CA GLU A 90 8.49 23.97 16.11
C GLU A 90 8.36 24.68 17.47
N LYS A 91 7.59 24.11 18.41
CA LYS A 91 7.27 24.73 19.70
C LYS A 91 8.06 24.07 20.85
N PRO A 92 8.18 24.74 22.01
CA PRO A 92 8.78 24.13 23.21
C PRO A 92 8.09 22.82 23.59
N ILE A 93 8.82 21.90 24.23
CA ILE A 93 8.38 20.52 24.47
C ILE A 93 6.99 20.41 25.13
N ILE A 94 6.70 21.27 26.09
CA ILE A 94 5.41 21.29 26.82
C ILE A 94 4.28 21.71 25.87
N THR A 95 4.49 22.78 25.10
CA THR A 95 3.52 23.30 24.13
C THR A 95 3.28 22.32 22.98
N MET A 96 4.36 21.74 22.44
CA MET A 96 4.29 20.70 21.41
C MET A 96 3.43 19.52 21.88
N TYR A 97 3.67 19.03 23.10
CA TYR A 97 2.92 17.92 23.66
C TYR A 97 1.43 18.24 23.81
N GLU A 98 1.09 19.41 24.37
CA GLU A 98 -0.31 19.78 24.58
C GLU A 98 -1.06 19.97 23.26
N GLU A 99 -0.41 20.54 22.25
CA GLU A 99 -1.02 20.67 20.93
C GLU A 99 -1.29 19.33 20.26
N ILE A 100 -0.32 18.40 20.29
CA ILE A 100 -0.53 17.05 19.77
C ILE A 100 -1.68 16.37 20.52
N ARG A 101 -1.77 16.54 21.84
CA ARG A 101 -2.85 15.98 22.66
C ARG A 101 -4.22 16.53 22.25
N VAL A 102 -4.34 17.84 22.10
CA VAL A 102 -5.59 18.49 21.69
C VAL A 102 -6.00 18.04 20.28
N GLN A 103 -5.05 17.99 19.35
CA GLN A 103 -5.31 17.52 17.98
C GLN A 103 -5.76 16.04 17.95
N LEU A 104 -5.12 15.17 18.74
CA LEU A 104 -5.53 13.77 18.87
C LEU A 104 -6.96 13.66 19.40
N LYS A 105 -7.29 14.40 20.46
CA LYS A 105 -8.66 14.41 21.03
C LYS A 105 -9.68 14.82 19.99
N ALA A 106 -9.47 15.94 19.29
CA ALA A 106 -10.38 16.42 18.26
C ALA A 106 -10.58 15.38 17.15
N ARG A 107 -9.50 14.72 16.73
CA ARG A 107 -9.55 13.68 15.69
C ARG A 107 -10.28 12.42 16.16
N PHE A 108 -10.07 11.99 17.39
CA PHE A 108 -10.81 10.84 17.94
C PHE A 108 -12.29 11.15 18.10
N GLU A 109 -12.63 12.37 18.51
CA GLU A 109 -14.00 12.84 18.60
C GLU A 109 -14.67 12.82 17.22
N GLU A 110 -14.04 13.43 16.21
CA GLU A 110 -14.53 13.41 14.82
C GLU A 110 -14.74 11.97 14.30
N LYS A 111 -13.80 11.06 14.58
CA LYS A 111 -13.93 9.66 14.18
C LYS A 111 -15.02 8.91 14.93
N ARG A 112 -15.26 9.25 16.19
CA ARG A 112 -16.36 8.68 16.97
C ARG A 112 -17.70 9.14 16.41
N GLU A 113 -17.86 10.43 16.16
CA GLU A 113 -19.10 10.97 15.59
C GLU A 113 -19.38 10.41 14.20
N LEU A 114 -18.36 10.29 13.35
CA LEU A 114 -18.49 9.58 12.08
C LEU A 114 -18.89 8.11 12.29
N GLY A 115 -18.30 7.42 13.25
CA GLY A 115 -18.64 6.05 13.61
C GLY A 115 -20.09 5.89 14.06
N ASN A 116 -20.62 6.86 14.81
CA ASN A 116 -22.01 6.89 15.26
C ASN A 116 -23.02 6.97 14.09
N THR A 117 -22.62 7.54 12.95
CA THR A 117 -23.48 7.57 11.75
C THR A 117 -23.57 6.23 11.03
N TRP A 118 -22.71 5.26 11.36
CA TRP A 118 -22.66 3.99 10.63
C TRP A 118 -23.73 3.04 11.14
N SER A 119 -24.51 2.46 10.21
CA SER A 119 -25.55 1.48 10.53
C SER A 119 -25.02 0.06 10.70
N GLY A 120 -23.78 -0.21 10.26
CA GLY A 120 -23.18 -1.54 10.24
C GLY A 120 -22.12 -1.75 11.31
N MET A 121 -21.82 -3.02 11.61
CA MET A 121 -20.77 -3.40 12.56
C MET A 121 -19.35 -3.05 12.08
N LEU A 122 -19.15 -2.97 10.77
CA LEU A 122 -17.85 -2.70 10.16
C LEU A 122 -17.76 -1.26 9.64
N VAL A 123 -16.55 -0.71 9.66
CA VAL A 123 -16.21 0.51 8.93
C VAL A 123 -16.64 0.35 7.46
N PRO A 124 -17.28 1.35 6.83
CA PRO A 124 -17.80 1.23 5.46
C PRO A 124 -16.79 0.66 4.46
N LYS A 125 -15.51 1.06 4.56
CA LYS A 125 -14.47 0.56 3.67
C LYS A 125 -14.15 -0.92 3.86
N ALA A 126 -14.20 -1.41 5.09
CA ALA A 126 -14.01 -2.83 5.40
C ALA A 126 -15.20 -3.66 4.91
N GLN A 127 -16.43 -3.13 5.06
CA GLN A 127 -17.64 -3.76 4.56
C GLN A 127 -17.62 -3.89 3.03
N GLU A 128 -17.31 -2.80 2.32
CA GLU A 128 -17.15 -2.78 0.85
C GLU A 128 -16.12 -3.83 0.38
N LEU A 129 -14.98 -3.89 1.06
CA LEU A 129 -13.92 -4.85 0.73
C LEU A 129 -14.35 -6.30 0.98
N LEU A 130 -15.10 -6.55 2.06
CA LEU A 130 -15.66 -7.87 2.35
C LEU A 130 -16.68 -8.28 1.28
N ASP A 131 -17.56 -7.37 0.87
CA ASP A 131 -18.58 -7.65 -0.14
C ASP A 131 -17.98 -7.89 -1.52
N MET A 132 -16.94 -7.14 -1.89
CA MET A 132 -16.15 -7.40 -3.09
C MET A 132 -15.52 -8.79 -3.07
N ARG A 133 -14.94 -9.21 -1.93
CA ARG A 133 -14.35 -10.54 -1.78
C ARG A 133 -15.39 -11.65 -1.85
N LYS A 134 -16.57 -11.46 -1.22
CA LYS A 134 -17.70 -12.39 -1.30
C LYS A 134 -18.18 -12.55 -2.74
N MET A 135 -18.33 -11.44 -3.48
CA MET A 135 -18.70 -11.48 -4.89
C MET A 135 -17.69 -12.30 -5.71
N LYS A 136 -16.39 -12.01 -5.59
CA LYS A 136 -15.34 -12.77 -6.29
C LYS A 136 -15.37 -14.26 -5.95
N ALA A 137 -15.50 -14.61 -4.67
CA ALA A 137 -15.60 -16.01 -4.25
C ALA A 137 -16.81 -16.73 -4.86
N ARG A 138 -17.98 -16.07 -4.93
CA ARG A 138 -19.17 -16.61 -5.62
C ARG A 138 -18.93 -16.82 -7.11
N PHE A 139 -18.27 -15.89 -7.79
CA PHE A 139 -17.90 -16.06 -9.20
C PHE A 139 -17.02 -17.29 -9.40
N PHE A 140 -15.99 -17.49 -8.58
CA PHE A 140 -15.14 -18.68 -8.68
C PHE A 140 -15.90 -19.97 -8.38
N HIS A 141 -16.77 -19.99 -7.37
CA HIS A 141 -17.58 -21.17 -7.05
C HIS A 141 -18.52 -21.54 -8.22
N ASN A 142 -19.21 -20.56 -8.81
CA ASN A 142 -20.09 -20.80 -9.95
C ASN A 142 -19.32 -21.22 -11.21
N PHE A 143 -18.14 -20.64 -11.44
CA PHE A 143 -17.28 -21.02 -12.56
C PHE A 143 -16.79 -22.47 -12.44
N ILE A 144 -16.35 -22.90 -11.25
CA ILE A 144 -15.95 -24.29 -11.01
C ILE A 144 -17.15 -25.23 -11.16
N ARG A 145 -18.32 -24.84 -10.61
CA ARG A 145 -19.52 -25.69 -10.63
C ARG A 145 -20.12 -25.87 -12.03
N HIS A 146 -20.02 -24.87 -12.90
CA HIS A 146 -20.54 -24.93 -14.27
C HIS A 146 -19.49 -25.25 -15.34
N GLY A 147 -18.19 -25.15 -15.01
CA GLY A 147 -17.08 -25.52 -15.89
C GLY A 147 -16.79 -27.03 -15.98
N HIS A 148 -17.43 -27.85 -15.14
CA HIS A 148 -17.39 -29.32 -15.20
C HIS A 148 -18.58 -29.95 -15.96
N ALA A 149 -19.36 -29.15 -16.68
CA ALA A 149 -20.50 -29.59 -17.47
C ALA A 149 -20.28 -29.35 -18.97
N VAL A 150 -19.16 -29.83 -19.52
CA VAL A 150 -18.94 -30.15 -20.95
C VAL A 150 -17.96 -31.30 -21.03
#